data_AF-A0A7J9PVA3-F1
#
_entry.id   AF-A0A7J9PVA3-F1
#
_cell.length_a   1.000
_cell.length_b   1.000
_cell.length_c   1.000
_cell.angle_alpha   90.00
_cell.angle_beta   90.00
_cell.angle_gamma   90.00
#
_symmetry.space_group_name_H-M   'P 1'
#
loop_
_entity.id
_entity.type
_entity.pdbx_description
1 polymer ?
#
loop_
_entity_poly.entity_id
_entity_poly.type
_entity_poly.pdbx_seq_one_letter_code
_entity_poly.pdbx_strand_id
1 'polypeptide(L)'
;MSIGKIKVENIVASASLAKALDLKKIVKVLKGAKYAPSEFPGLVYKLKEPKTAMLIFRSGKIVCTGAKKMADVRLAINTVTKNLEKAKISVYKNPKIDIQNIVAVYNLGFELNLNSIAITLGLDNVEYEPEQFPGLVYRIAKPKVVMLLFGSGNVVCTGGRDVKEIEIGVKKLTSELKNSGLIP
;
A
#
# COMPACT_ATOMS: atom_id res chain seq x y z
N MET A 1 -10.10 -6.45 26.67
CA MET A 1 -10.23 -5.32 25.73
C MET A 1 -10.06 -5.84 24.31
N SER A 2 -11.01 -5.56 23.40
CA SER A 2 -10.87 -6.00 22.01
C SER A 2 -9.90 -5.08 21.28
N ILE A 3 -8.74 -5.62 20.90
CA ILE A 3 -7.83 -4.99 19.92
C ILE A 3 -8.65 -4.72 18.66
N GLY A 4 -8.63 -3.49 18.15
CA GLY A 4 -9.34 -3.13 16.91
C GLY A 4 -8.96 -4.06 15.75
N LYS A 5 -9.87 -4.32 14.82
CA LYS A 5 -9.51 -5.16 13.66
C LYS A 5 -8.69 -4.33 12.67
N ILE A 6 -7.48 -4.78 12.33
CA ILE A 6 -6.71 -4.19 11.24
C ILE A 6 -7.48 -4.40 9.93
N LYS A 7 -7.71 -3.30 9.23
CA LYS A 7 -8.46 -3.27 7.96
C LYS A 7 -7.54 -2.80 6.85
N VAL A 8 -7.25 -3.69 5.90
CA VAL A 8 -6.46 -3.35 4.71
C VAL A 8 -7.28 -2.42 3.81
N GLU A 9 -6.73 -1.25 3.51
CA GLU A 9 -7.34 -0.25 2.62
C GLU A 9 -6.70 -0.22 1.24
N ASN A 10 -5.43 -0.62 1.13
CA ASN A 10 -4.74 -0.74 -0.16
C ASN A 10 -3.58 -1.74 -0.12
N ILE A 11 -3.37 -2.46 -1.22
CA ILE A 11 -2.23 -3.30 -1.50
C ILE A 11 -1.59 -2.81 -2.79
N VAL A 12 -0.30 -2.48 -2.71
CA VAL A 12 0.53 -2.21 -3.88
C VAL A 12 1.39 -3.44 -4.12
N ALA A 13 1.28 -4.02 -5.30
CA ALA A 13 2.05 -5.21 -5.68
C ALA A 13 2.68 -5.01 -7.06
N SER A 14 3.74 -5.74 -7.34
CA SER A 14 4.35 -5.76 -8.67
C SER A 14 4.62 -7.17 -9.16
N ALA A 15 4.72 -7.31 -10.47
CA ALA A 15 5.13 -8.55 -11.11
C ALA A 15 5.98 -8.23 -12.35
N SER A 16 6.76 -9.20 -12.82
CA SER A 16 7.41 -9.12 -14.13
C SER A 16 6.56 -9.92 -15.13
N LEU A 17 6.09 -9.28 -16.20
CA LEU A 17 5.29 -9.93 -17.24
C LEU A 17 6.13 -10.40 -18.43
N ALA A 18 7.24 -9.73 -18.73
CA ALA A 18 8.14 -10.08 -19.83
C ALA A 18 9.53 -9.46 -19.59
N LYS A 19 10.51 -9.73 -20.47
CA LYS A 19 11.80 -9.01 -20.47
C LYS A 19 11.66 -7.57 -20.98
N ALA A 20 10.73 -7.36 -21.92
CA ALA A 20 10.43 -6.06 -22.49
C ALA A 20 9.00 -6.06 -23.06
N LEU A 21 8.36 -4.89 -23.07
CA LEU A 21 7.02 -4.70 -23.63
C LEU A 21 6.98 -3.46 -24.53
N ASP A 22 6.36 -3.62 -25.69
CA ASP A 22 6.04 -2.50 -26.59
C ASP A 22 4.73 -1.85 -26.15
N LEU A 23 4.82 -0.78 -25.36
CA LEU A 23 3.65 -0.07 -24.83
C LEU A 23 2.78 0.56 -25.93
N LYS A 24 3.34 0.88 -27.11
CA LYS A 24 2.58 1.41 -28.24
C LYS A 24 1.68 0.34 -28.86
N LYS A 25 2.08 -0.93 -28.82
CA LYS A 25 1.21 -2.06 -29.19
C LYS A 25 0.17 -2.35 -28.11
N ILE A 26 0.58 -2.34 -26.84
CA ILE A 26 -0.31 -2.67 -25.72
C ILE A 26 -1.48 -1.69 -25.59
N VAL A 27 -1.24 -0.38 -25.74
CA VAL A 27 -2.32 0.62 -25.60
C VAL A 27 -3.45 0.43 -26.62
N LYS A 28 -3.13 -0.14 -27.80
CA LYS A 28 -4.13 -0.46 -28.83
C LYS A 28 -4.99 -1.68 -28.49
N VAL A 29 -4.45 -2.59 -27.67
CA VAL A 29 -5.10 -3.83 -27.24
C VAL A 29 -5.95 -3.59 -25.99
N LEU A 30 -5.39 -2.88 -25.01
CA LEU A 30 -6.05 -2.59 -23.74
C LEU A 30 -6.96 -1.37 -23.88
N LYS A 31 -8.23 -1.63 -24.24
CA LYS A 31 -9.25 -0.58 -24.38
C LYS A 31 -9.32 0.31 -23.13
N GLY A 32 -9.15 1.63 -23.31
CA GLY A 32 -9.16 2.60 -22.22
C GLY A 32 -7.84 2.76 -21.47
N ALA A 33 -6.77 2.07 -21.89
CA ALA A 33 -5.43 2.36 -21.41
C ALA A 33 -4.97 3.75 -21.88
N LYS A 34 -4.21 4.44 -21.03
CA LYS A 34 -3.59 5.73 -21.33
C LYS A 34 -2.08 5.58 -21.37
N TYR A 35 -1.44 6.10 -22.40
CA TYR A 35 0.02 6.10 -22.53
C TYR A 35 0.48 7.45 -23.09
N ALA A 36 1.03 8.28 -22.21
CA ALA A 36 1.58 9.60 -22.51
C ALA A 36 3.00 9.68 -21.93
N PRO A 37 4.03 9.19 -22.66
CA PRO A 37 5.39 9.03 -22.12
C PRO A 37 6.09 10.33 -21.73
N SER A 38 5.61 11.49 -22.21
CA SER A 38 6.06 12.82 -21.79
C SER A 38 5.58 13.18 -20.37
N GLU A 39 4.47 12.62 -19.92
CA GLU A 39 3.87 12.87 -18.59
C GLU A 39 4.22 11.76 -17.61
N PHE A 40 4.15 10.49 -18.06
CA PHE A 40 4.41 9.33 -17.23
C PHE A 40 5.04 8.20 -18.05
N PRO A 41 6.17 7.60 -17.62
CA PRO A 41 6.93 6.63 -18.42
C PRO A 41 6.21 5.29 -18.65
N GLY A 42 5.14 5.00 -17.91
CA GLY A 42 4.35 3.78 -18.01
C GLY A 42 3.00 3.97 -18.71
N LEU A 43 2.39 2.85 -19.10
CA LEU A 43 0.99 2.78 -19.53
C LEU A 43 0.10 2.60 -18.30
N VAL A 44 -0.93 3.42 -18.18
CA VAL A 44 -1.93 3.37 -17.10
C VAL A 44 -3.18 2.66 -17.62
N TYR A 45 -3.55 1.55 -16.99
CA TYR A 45 -4.76 0.80 -17.31
C TYR A 45 -5.62 0.60 -16.07
N LYS A 46 -6.88 1.00 -16.12
CA LYS A 46 -7.81 0.92 -14.98
C LYS A 46 -8.83 -0.19 -15.21
N LEU A 47 -8.91 -1.12 -14.26
CA LEU A 47 -9.96 -2.13 -14.22
C LEU A 47 -11.10 -1.64 -13.34
N LYS A 48 -12.34 -1.92 -13.76
CA LYS A 48 -13.54 -1.64 -12.96
C LYS A 48 -13.72 -2.68 -11.86
N GLU A 49 -13.50 -3.95 -12.19
CA GLU A 49 -13.67 -5.08 -11.28
C GLU A 49 -12.50 -6.07 -11.43
N PRO A 50 -11.68 -6.28 -10.39
CA PRO A 50 -11.64 -5.46 -9.17
C PRO A 50 -11.19 -4.03 -9.49
N LYS A 51 -11.71 -3.04 -8.75
CA LYS A 51 -11.37 -1.62 -8.95
C LYS A 51 -9.89 -1.38 -8.66
N THR A 52 -9.08 -1.37 -9.70
CA THR A 52 -7.61 -1.35 -9.60
C THR A 52 -7.01 -0.53 -10.72
N ALA A 53 -5.80 -0.02 -10.49
CA ALA A 53 -4.98 0.64 -11.50
C ALA A 53 -3.70 -0.17 -11.70
N MET A 54 -3.38 -0.38 -12.98
CA MET A 54 -2.23 -1.11 -13.45
C MET A 54 -1.28 -0.13 -14.14
N LEU A 55 -0.04 -0.09 -13.69
CA LEU A 55 1.04 0.68 -14.32
C LEU A 55 1.98 -0.30 -15.01
N ILE A 56 2.04 -0.27 -16.34
CA ILE A 56 2.81 -1.22 -17.15
C ILE A 56 3.99 -0.48 -17.78
N PHE A 57 5.20 -1.02 -17.59
CA PHE A 57 6.44 -0.37 -18.03
C PHE A 57 7.09 -1.12 -19.19
N ARG A 58 7.90 -0.40 -19.98
CA ARG A 58 8.68 -0.97 -21.09
C ARG A 58 9.60 -2.11 -20.66
N SER A 59 10.05 -2.12 -19.41
CA SER A 59 10.84 -3.20 -18.81
C SER A 59 10.08 -4.51 -18.60
N GLY A 60 8.78 -4.55 -18.90
CA GLY A 60 7.91 -5.69 -18.60
C GLY A 60 7.40 -5.74 -17.16
N LYS A 61 7.82 -4.80 -16.30
CA LYS A 61 7.25 -4.66 -14.95
C LYS A 61 5.81 -4.16 -15.03
N ILE A 62 4.95 -4.76 -14.21
CA ILE A 62 3.60 -4.26 -13.92
C ILE A 62 3.49 -3.94 -12.43
N VAL A 63 2.84 -2.83 -12.10
CA VAL A 63 2.46 -2.45 -10.73
C VAL A 63 0.95 -2.40 -10.63
N CYS A 64 0.38 -3.10 -9.66
CA CYS A 64 -1.04 -3.10 -9.30
C CYS A 64 -1.24 -2.28 -8.03
N THR A 65 -2.24 -1.39 -8.01
CA THR A 65 -2.67 -0.63 -6.82
C THR A 65 -4.20 -0.48 -6.79
N GLY A 66 -4.76 -0.26 -5.60
CA GLY A 66 -6.19 -0.06 -5.35
C GLY A 66 -6.92 -1.29 -4.82
N ALA A 67 -6.26 -2.45 -4.80
CA ALA A 67 -6.84 -3.69 -4.28
C ALA A 67 -6.81 -3.72 -2.74
N LYS A 68 -7.84 -4.29 -2.11
CA LYS A 68 -7.87 -4.49 -0.63
C LYS A 68 -7.55 -5.92 -0.20
N LYS A 69 -7.47 -6.85 -1.16
CA LYS A 69 -7.22 -8.27 -0.93
C LYS A 69 -6.22 -8.79 -1.96
N MET A 70 -5.39 -9.75 -1.57
CA MET A 70 -4.44 -10.38 -2.49
C MET A 70 -5.12 -11.14 -3.64
N ALA A 71 -6.34 -11.64 -3.44
CA ALA A 71 -7.13 -12.25 -4.51
C ALA A 71 -7.42 -11.25 -5.65
N ASP A 72 -7.75 -10.01 -5.31
CA ASP A 72 -8.04 -8.96 -6.29
C ASP A 72 -6.79 -8.55 -7.07
N VAL A 73 -5.63 -8.47 -6.39
CA VAL A 73 -4.33 -8.25 -7.05
C VAL A 73 -4.05 -9.34 -8.08
N ARG A 74 -4.22 -10.61 -7.69
CA ARG A 74 -4.00 -11.76 -8.57
C ARG A 74 -4.96 -11.72 -9.77
N LEU A 75 -6.24 -11.44 -9.53
CA LEU A 75 -7.24 -11.34 -10.57
C LEU A 75 -6.93 -10.21 -11.57
N ALA A 76 -6.54 -9.03 -11.07
CA ALA A 76 -6.17 -7.89 -11.89
C ALA A 76 -4.95 -8.18 -12.79
N ILE A 77 -3.86 -8.70 -12.21
CA ILE A 77 -2.64 -9.05 -12.96
C ILE A 77 -2.94 -10.16 -13.98
N ASN A 78 -3.72 -11.18 -13.60
CA ASN A 78 -4.10 -12.25 -14.52
C ASN A 78 -4.99 -11.76 -15.66
N THR A 79 -5.89 -10.81 -15.39
CA THR A 79 -6.75 -10.22 -16.43
C THR A 79 -5.91 -9.48 -17.47
N VAL A 80 -4.95 -8.67 -17.03
CA VAL A 80 -4.00 -8.01 -17.96
C VAL A 80 -3.18 -9.04 -18.73
N THR A 81 -2.61 -10.02 -18.04
CA THR A 81 -1.78 -11.07 -18.65
C THR A 81 -2.54 -11.81 -19.76
N LYS A 82 -3.78 -12.26 -19.48
CA LYS A 82 -4.64 -12.93 -20.46
C LYS A 82 -4.99 -12.04 -21.66
N ASN A 83 -5.20 -10.74 -21.46
CA ASN A 83 -5.49 -9.83 -22.56
C ASN A 83 -4.26 -9.63 -23.46
N LEU A 84 -3.06 -9.58 -22.89
CA LEU A 84 -1.81 -9.53 -23.65
C LEU A 84 -1.58 -10.84 -24.45
N GLU A 85 -1.80 -11.99 -23.82
CA GLU A 85 -1.70 -13.30 -24.49
C GLU A 85 -2.66 -13.43 -25.67
N LYS A 86 -3.93 -13.02 -25.50
CA LYS A 86 -4.94 -13.02 -26.58
C LYS A 86 -4.53 -12.15 -27.77
N ALA A 87 -3.75 -11.09 -27.52
CA ALA A 87 -3.19 -10.22 -28.55
C ALA A 87 -1.85 -10.72 -29.11
N LYS A 88 -1.47 -11.98 -28.82
CA LYS A 88 -0.22 -12.61 -29.25
C LYS A 88 1.03 -11.87 -28.75
N ILE A 89 0.94 -11.17 -27.62
CA ILE A 89 2.07 -10.55 -26.94
C ILE A 89 2.67 -11.59 -25.98
N SER A 90 3.95 -11.91 -26.17
CA SER A 90 4.65 -12.88 -25.32
C SER A 90 4.81 -12.36 -23.89
N VAL A 91 4.25 -13.10 -22.93
CA VAL A 91 4.34 -12.83 -21.50
C VAL A 91 4.62 -14.13 -20.74
N TYR A 92 5.18 -14.01 -19.54
CA TYR A 92 5.43 -15.13 -18.66
C TYR A 92 4.12 -15.73 -18.15
N LYS A 93 4.07 -17.05 -18.12
CA LYS A 93 2.97 -17.78 -17.47
C LYS A 93 3.12 -17.65 -15.95
N ASN A 94 2.02 -17.36 -15.26
CA ASN A 94 1.94 -17.26 -13.79
C ASN A 94 3.06 -16.39 -13.18
N PRO A 95 3.12 -15.09 -13.53
CA PRO A 95 4.19 -14.22 -13.06
C PRO A 95 4.17 -14.15 -11.53
N LYS A 96 5.36 -14.21 -10.91
CA LYS A 96 5.51 -14.04 -9.46
C LYS A 96 5.05 -12.63 -9.08
N ILE A 97 4.19 -12.55 -8.07
CA ILE A 97 3.65 -11.30 -7.53
C ILE A 97 4.37 -11.00 -6.22
N ASP A 98 5.03 -9.86 -6.15
CA ASP A 98 5.74 -9.38 -4.97
C ASP A 98 5.01 -8.16 -4.39
N ILE A 99 4.58 -8.25 -3.13
CA ILE A 99 3.95 -7.13 -2.41
C ILE A 99 5.03 -6.05 -2.16
N GLN A 100 4.70 -4.82 -2.54
CA GLN A 100 5.59 -3.67 -2.39
C GLN A 100 5.23 -2.83 -1.16
N ASN A 101 3.93 -2.71 -0.89
CA ASN A 101 3.41 -1.97 0.26
C ASN A 101 1.98 -2.41 0.59
N ILE A 102 1.63 -2.37 1.87
CA ILE A 102 0.26 -2.51 2.36
C ILE A 102 -0.07 -1.24 3.16
N VAL A 103 -1.23 -0.65 2.86
CA VAL A 103 -1.84 0.41 3.66
C VAL A 103 -3.01 -0.21 4.41
N ALA A 104 -3.01 -0.06 5.73
CA ALA A 104 -4.08 -0.54 6.58
C ALA A 104 -4.49 0.57 7.56
N VAL A 105 -5.71 0.44 8.08
CA VAL A 105 -6.22 1.27 9.16
C VAL A 105 -6.50 0.42 10.38
N TYR A 106 -6.27 1.00 11.54
CA TYR A 106 -6.51 0.42 12.84
C TYR A 106 -7.10 1.50 13.75
N ASN A 107 -8.00 1.15 14.66
CA ASN A 107 -8.53 2.07 15.64
C ASN A 107 -8.11 1.58 17.03
N LEU A 108 -7.47 2.46 17.80
CA LEU A 108 -6.98 2.15 19.15
C LEU A 108 -8.11 2.01 20.19
N GLY A 109 -9.30 2.55 19.90
CA GLY A 109 -10.46 2.53 20.78
C GLY A 109 -10.51 3.69 21.77
N PHE A 110 -9.55 4.62 21.72
CA PHE A 110 -9.41 5.75 22.64
C PHE A 110 -8.97 6.99 21.88
N GLU A 111 -9.39 8.17 22.35
CA GLU A 111 -8.85 9.43 21.87
C GLU A 111 -7.40 9.60 22.33
N LEU A 112 -6.62 10.32 21.52
CA LEU A 112 -5.19 10.50 21.73
C LEU A 112 -4.87 11.98 21.91
N ASN A 113 -4.14 12.29 22.98
CA ASN A 113 -3.47 13.59 23.11
C ASN A 113 -2.13 13.54 22.37
N LEU A 114 -2.11 13.96 21.10
CA LEU A 114 -0.93 13.90 20.24
C LEU A 114 0.25 14.72 20.78
N ASN A 115 -0.02 15.87 21.45
CA ASN A 115 1.02 16.65 22.11
C ASN A 115 1.70 15.85 23.22
N SER A 116 0.92 15.21 24.09
CA SER A 116 1.46 14.37 25.16
C SER A 116 2.24 13.18 24.62
N ILE A 117 1.77 12.55 23.54
CA ILE A 117 2.47 11.44 22.88
C ILE A 117 3.82 11.92 22.31
N ALA A 118 3.85 13.05 21.61
CA ALA A 118 5.08 13.58 21.02
C ALA A 118 6.14 13.91 22.08
N ILE A 119 5.73 14.51 23.20
CA ILE A 119 6.63 14.83 24.32
C ILE A 119 7.14 13.55 25.00
N THR A 120 6.25 12.57 25.22
CA THR A 120 6.56 11.39 26.04
C THR A 120 7.38 10.33 25.30
N LEU A 121 7.06 10.08 24.02
CA LEU A 121 7.76 9.07 23.22
C LEU A 121 9.08 9.57 22.62
N GLY A 122 9.32 10.88 22.68
CA GLY A 122 10.56 11.51 22.21
C GLY A 122 10.68 11.59 20.68
N LEU A 123 11.62 12.43 20.22
CA LEU A 123 11.77 12.82 18.81
C LEU A 123 12.45 11.77 17.93
N ASP A 124 13.10 10.75 18.49
CA ASP A 124 13.89 9.78 17.70
C ASP A 124 13.03 8.98 16.72
N ASN A 125 11.76 8.75 17.05
CA ASN A 125 10.82 7.96 16.25
C ASN A 125 9.50 8.69 15.95
N VAL A 126 9.35 9.94 16.41
CA VAL A 126 8.11 10.71 16.32
C VAL A 126 8.34 12.05 15.63
N GLU A 127 7.49 12.35 14.66
CA GLU A 127 7.39 13.68 14.03
C GLU A 127 5.96 14.20 14.21
N TYR A 128 5.79 15.37 14.81
CA TYR A 128 4.48 15.99 14.99
C TYR A 128 4.56 17.51 14.79
N GLU A 129 4.00 17.98 13.69
CA GLU A 129 3.96 19.39 13.28
C GLU A 129 2.51 19.72 12.87
N PRO A 130 1.60 20.00 13.83
CA PRO A 130 0.15 20.09 13.59
C PRO A 130 -0.25 21.14 12.55
N GLU A 131 0.53 22.22 12.43
CA GLU A 131 0.33 23.28 11.44
C GLU A 131 0.60 22.80 10.00
N GLN A 132 1.44 21.77 9.83
CA GLN A 132 1.76 21.19 8.52
C GLN A 132 0.93 19.95 8.23
N PHE A 133 0.69 19.11 9.25
CA PHE A 133 -0.06 17.87 9.11
C PHE A 133 -0.78 17.52 10.43
N PRO A 134 -2.09 17.22 10.41
CA PRO A 134 -2.88 17.01 11.63
C PRO A 134 -2.57 15.71 12.39
N GLY A 135 -1.80 14.79 11.81
CA GLY A 135 -1.45 13.50 12.43
C GLY A 135 -0.01 13.48 12.95
N LEU A 136 0.23 12.63 13.95
CA LEU A 136 1.57 12.34 14.45
C LEU A 136 2.16 11.16 13.66
N VAL A 137 3.37 11.32 13.14
CA VAL A 137 4.10 10.26 12.42
C VAL A 137 4.95 9.50 13.43
N TYR A 138 4.70 8.20 13.60
CA TYR A 138 5.48 7.31 14.43
C TYR A 138 6.16 6.23 13.56
N ARG A 139 7.48 6.11 13.64
CA ARG A 139 8.28 5.24 12.78
C ARG A 139 8.84 4.05 13.55
N ILE A 140 8.63 2.86 13.02
CA ILE A 140 9.21 1.61 13.53
C ILE A 140 10.25 1.14 12.53
N ALA A 141 11.50 0.97 12.97
CA ALA A 141 12.57 0.48 12.11
C ALA A 141 12.44 -1.01 11.80
N LYS A 142 11.99 -1.82 12.77
CA LYS A 142 11.86 -3.29 12.63
C LYS A 142 10.57 -3.82 13.29
N PRO A 143 9.58 -4.32 12.54
CA PRO A 143 9.50 -4.28 11.07
C PRO A 143 9.43 -2.83 10.56
N LYS A 144 9.84 -2.57 9.32
CA LYS A 144 9.83 -1.23 8.74
C LYS A 144 8.40 -0.78 8.46
N VAL A 145 7.79 -0.09 9.43
CA VAL A 145 6.39 0.37 9.39
C VAL A 145 6.33 1.83 9.84
N VAL A 146 5.50 2.61 9.18
CA VAL A 146 5.18 3.99 9.56
C VAL A 146 3.71 4.06 9.94
N MET A 147 3.43 4.74 11.04
CA MET A 147 2.09 4.92 11.59
C MET A 147 1.75 6.40 11.64
N LEU A 148 0.57 6.76 11.16
CA LEU A 148 0.02 8.10 11.28
C LEU A 148 -1.10 8.03 12.31
N LEU A 149 -0.87 8.62 13.47
CA LEU A 149 -1.81 8.66 14.59
C LEU A 149 -2.64 9.94 14.51
N PHE A 150 -3.94 9.81 14.73
CA PHE A 150 -4.86 10.95 14.77
C PHE A 150 -5.49 11.05 16.16
N GLY A 151 -5.87 12.26 16.58
CA GLY A 151 -6.50 12.49 17.89
C GLY A 151 -7.76 11.65 18.14
N SER A 152 -8.43 11.20 17.08
CA SER A 152 -9.58 10.28 17.15
C SER A 152 -9.24 8.84 17.51
N GLY A 153 -7.97 8.49 17.72
CA GLY A 153 -7.53 7.10 17.94
C GLY A 153 -7.39 6.27 16.66
N ASN A 154 -7.72 6.84 15.51
CA ASN A 154 -7.45 6.21 14.22
C ASN A 154 -5.95 6.22 13.92
N VAL A 155 -5.47 5.11 13.38
CA VAL A 155 -4.08 4.90 12.99
C VAL A 155 -4.03 4.40 11.55
N VAL A 156 -3.34 5.14 10.68
CA VAL A 156 -3.01 4.67 9.33
C VAL A 156 -1.63 4.02 9.37
N CYS A 157 -1.55 2.76 8.97
CA CYS A 157 -0.32 1.97 8.93
C CYS A 157 0.15 1.78 7.48
N THR A 158 1.43 2.01 7.20
CA THR A 158 2.04 1.83 5.87
C THR A 158 3.50 1.38 5.96
N GLY A 159 4.11 0.98 4.85
CA GLY A 159 5.51 0.56 4.75
C GLY A 159 5.72 -0.96 4.82
N GLY A 160 4.82 -1.66 5.51
CA GLY A 160 4.85 -3.12 5.62
C GLY A 160 4.56 -3.83 4.29
N ARG A 161 5.16 -5.00 4.09
CA ARG A 161 4.94 -5.89 2.94
C ARG A 161 4.17 -7.16 3.30
N ASP A 162 3.93 -7.38 4.59
CA ASP A 162 3.06 -8.42 5.13
C ASP A 162 2.10 -7.78 6.15
N VAL A 163 0.86 -8.26 6.20
CA VAL A 163 -0.11 -7.85 7.23
C VAL A 163 0.44 -8.16 8.63
N LYS A 164 1.21 -9.24 8.78
CA LYS A 164 1.86 -9.59 10.05
C LYS A 164 2.86 -8.52 10.52
N GLU A 165 3.57 -7.87 9.59
CA GLU A 165 4.47 -6.76 9.95
C GLU A 165 3.69 -5.57 10.51
N ILE A 166 2.53 -5.28 9.92
CA ILE A 166 1.62 -4.24 10.41
C ILE A 166 1.06 -4.63 11.79
N GLU A 167 0.63 -5.87 11.99
CA GLU A 167 0.16 -6.38 13.28
C GLU A 167 1.23 -6.25 14.38
N ILE A 168 2.48 -6.62 14.08
CA ILE A 168 3.60 -6.44 15.00
C ILE A 168 3.79 -4.96 15.31
N GLY A 169 3.73 -4.09 14.30
CA GLY A 169 3.85 -2.66 14.51
C GLY A 169 2.75 -2.10 15.41
N VAL A 170 1.49 -2.51 15.20
CA VAL A 170 0.34 -2.05 16.00
C VAL A 170 0.50 -2.50 17.45
N LYS A 171 0.96 -3.74 17.66
CA LYS A 171 1.28 -4.24 19.00
C LYS A 171 2.37 -3.42 19.68
N LYS A 172 3.47 -3.10 18.98
CA LYS A 172 4.55 -2.27 19.52
C LYS A 172 4.05 -0.89 19.95
N LEU A 173 3.34 -0.20 19.05
CA LEU A 173 2.76 1.11 19.35
C LEU A 173 1.82 1.03 20.55
N THR A 174 0.91 0.06 20.57
CA THR A 174 -0.09 -0.08 21.65
C THR A 174 0.59 -0.36 22.99
N SER A 175 1.61 -1.23 23.02
CA SER A 175 2.38 -1.52 24.23
C SER A 175 3.14 -0.29 24.73
N GLU A 176 3.74 0.49 23.83
CA GLU A 176 4.51 1.67 24.19
C GLU A 176 3.62 2.79 24.75
N LEU A 177 2.48 3.05 24.11
CA LEU A 177 1.48 4.00 24.61
C LEU A 177 0.95 3.60 25.98
N LYS A 178 0.65 2.31 26.19
CA LYS A 178 0.13 1.78 27.46
C LYS A 178 1.19 1.87 28.57
N ASN A 179 2.41 1.45 28.29
CA ASN A 179 3.52 1.49 29.26
C ASN A 179 3.88 2.92 29.68
N SER A 180 3.62 3.89 28.78
CA SER A 180 3.84 5.32 29.05
C SER A 180 2.62 6.00 29.70
N GLY A 181 1.55 5.26 30.01
CA GLY A 181 0.33 5.82 30.61
C GLY A 181 -0.47 6.75 29.68
N LEU A 182 -0.21 6.72 28.38
CA LEU A 182 -0.86 7.58 27.38
C LEU A 182 -2.22 7.03 26.94
N ILE A 183 -2.45 5.73 27.16
CA ILE A 183 -3.74 5.05 26.98
C ILE A 183 -3.96 4.03 28.11
N PRO A 184 -5.22 3.61 28.39
CA PRO A 184 -5.55 2.67 29.47
C PRO A 184 -4.95 1.26 29.37
#